data_AF-A0A087TWK2-F1
#
_entry.id   AF-A0A087TWK2-F1
#
_cell.length_a   1.000
_cell.length_b   1.000
_cell.length_c   1.000
_cell.angle_alpha   90.00
_cell.angle_beta   90.00
_cell.angle_gamma   90.00
#
_symmetry.space_group_name_H-M   'P 1'
#
loop_
_entity.id
_entity.type
_entity.pdbx_description
1 polymer ?
#
loop_
_entity_poly.entity_id
_entity_poly.type
_entity_poly.pdbx_seq_one_letter_code
_entity_poly.pdbx_strand_id
1 'polypeptide(L)'
;MPVQAPQWTDFLSCPICYNEFECNVRRPVSLGCGHTMCKSCLSKLQRKQCPFDQTVINIDINQLPENYALLQLVGGKVPDKPPSAIPLVSKEDFKYYLETKKCLEELALFLKSPGTLNGIPQNTVLSRPMQKKLVTLINCQLVEEEGRTRGMRTARSLGERSVTELILQHQNPQQLSANLWAAVRARGCQFLGPAMQEEVLKLILLTLEDGSALSRKVLVRFVVQRLAPHFPQASKTSIGHVVQLLYRAS
;
A
#
# COMPACT_ATOMS: atom_id res chain seq x y z
N MET A 1 10.31 -18.17 19.22
CA MET A 1 10.55 -17.42 17.97
C MET A 1 9.20 -17.03 17.39
N PRO A 2 9.02 -15.79 16.89
CA PRO A 2 7.78 -15.44 16.20
C PRO A 2 7.60 -16.32 14.97
N VAL A 3 6.40 -16.87 14.80
CA VAL A 3 6.03 -17.65 13.61
C VAL A 3 6.00 -16.70 12.42
N GLN A 4 6.45 -17.16 11.24
CA GLN A 4 6.39 -16.38 10.01
C GLN A 4 4.97 -15.83 9.79
N ALA A 5 4.87 -14.53 9.52
CA ALA A 5 3.58 -13.89 9.26
C ALA A 5 2.91 -14.53 8.03
N PRO A 6 1.59 -14.75 8.06
CA PRO A 6 0.88 -15.40 6.96
C PRO A 6 0.97 -14.58 5.67
N GLN A 7 0.98 -15.29 4.53
CA GLN A 7 0.91 -14.63 3.24
C GLN A 7 -0.48 -14.00 3.05
N TRP A 8 -0.52 -12.78 2.53
CA TRP A 8 -1.79 -12.06 2.32
C TRP A 8 -2.69 -12.73 1.28
N THR A 9 -2.15 -13.62 0.44
CA THR A 9 -2.88 -14.36 -0.60
C THR A 9 -3.74 -15.48 -0.02
N ASP A 10 -3.38 -16.04 1.13
CA ASP A 10 -4.09 -17.15 1.77
C ASP A 10 -5.04 -16.65 2.87
N PHE A 11 -5.63 -15.47 2.65
CA PHE A 11 -6.45 -14.75 3.63
C PHE A 11 -7.80 -15.42 3.95
N LEU A 12 -8.16 -16.49 3.22
CA LEU A 12 -9.36 -17.31 3.47
C LEU A 12 -9.08 -18.53 4.36
N SER A 13 -7.82 -18.76 4.74
CA SER A 13 -7.42 -19.88 5.59
C SER A 13 -6.86 -19.41 6.92
N CYS A 14 -7.12 -20.21 7.96
CA CYS A 14 -6.53 -19.96 9.27
C CYS A 14 -5.02 -20.24 9.23
N PRO A 15 -4.17 -19.30 9.64
CA PRO A 15 -2.72 -19.48 9.56
C PRO A 15 -2.14 -20.40 10.65
N ILE A 16 -2.97 -20.87 11.60
CA ILE A 16 -2.57 -21.81 12.65
C ILE A 16 -2.86 -23.26 12.23
N CYS A 17 -4.09 -23.53 11.79
CA CYS A 17 -4.50 -24.89 11.40
C CYS A 17 -4.45 -25.14 9.89
N TYR A 18 -4.10 -24.13 9.07
CA TYR A 18 -4.00 -24.20 7.61
C TYR A 18 -5.26 -24.69 6.90
N ASN A 19 -6.41 -24.61 7.57
CA ASN A 19 -7.70 -24.97 7.01
C ASN A 19 -8.49 -23.72 6.65
N GLU A 20 -9.28 -23.80 5.59
CA GLU A 20 -10.23 -22.77 5.17
C GLU A 20 -11.23 -22.45 6.29
N PHE A 21 -11.60 -21.17 6.38
CA PHE A 21 -12.63 -20.72 7.33
C PHE A 21 -14.00 -21.33 7.02
N GLU A 22 -14.84 -21.47 8.03
CA GLU A 22 -16.22 -21.97 7.89
C GLU A 22 -17.12 -21.46 9.02
N CYS A 23 -18.43 -21.62 8.85
CA CYS A 23 -19.45 -21.09 9.76
C CYS A 23 -19.56 -21.80 11.11
N ASN A 24 -19.03 -23.02 11.27
CA ASN A 24 -19.30 -23.83 12.47
C ASN A 24 -18.12 -23.79 13.44
N VAL A 25 -17.02 -24.44 13.10
CA VAL A 25 -15.87 -24.64 13.98
C VAL A 25 -14.77 -23.62 13.66
N ARG A 26 -14.46 -23.42 12.38
CA ARG A 26 -13.37 -22.54 11.93
C ARG A 26 -13.85 -21.12 11.60
N ARG A 27 -14.63 -20.53 12.49
CA ARG A 27 -15.15 -19.16 12.33
C ARG A 27 -14.01 -18.14 12.40
N PRO A 28 -13.81 -17.26 11.41
CA PRO A 28 -12.72 -16.31 11.40
C PRO A 28 -12.96 -15.20 12.42
N VAL A 29 -11.94 -14.87 13.22
CA VAL A 29 -11.95 -13.78 14.19
C VAL A 29 -10.69 -12.96 13.99
N SER A 30 -10.88 -11.69 13.65
CA SER A 30 -9.79 -10.72 13.50
C SER A 30 -9.42 -10.15 14.87
N LEU A 31 -8.13 -9.96 15.12
CA LEU A 31 -7.62 -9.30 16.32
C LEU A 31 -7.32 -7.81 16.05
N GLY A 32 -7.19 -6.98 17.09
CA GLY A 32 -6.76 -5.58 16.93
C GLY A 32 -5.44 -5.41 16.18
N CYS A 33 -4.54 -6.40 16.29
CA CYS A 33 -3.28 -6.45 15.55
C CYS A 33 -3.44 -6.83 14.06
N GLY A 34 -4.66 -6.94 13.53
CA GLY A 34 -4.96 -7.19 12.11
C GLY A 34 -4.71 -8.61 11.62
N HIS A 35 -4.27 -9.53 12.50
CA HIS A 35 -4.22 -10.95 12.20
C HIS A 35 -5.60 -11.59 12.42
N THR A 36 -5.98 -12.50 11.51
CA THR A 36 -7.24 -13.24 11.59
C THR A 36 -6.98 -14.73 11.75
N MET A 37 -7.57 -15.33 12.77
CA MET A 37 -7.45 -16.75 13.06
C MET A 37 -8.82 -17.36 13.33
N CYS A 38 -8.95 -18.68 13.21
CA CYS A 38 -10.23 -19.31 13.51
C CYS A 38 -10.47 -19.39 15.02
N LYS A 39 -11.73 -19.28 15.45
CA LYS A 39 -12.15 -19.27 16.86
C LYS A 39 -11.66 -20.50 17.63
N SER A 40 -11.67 -21.68 16.99
CA SER A 40 -11.14 -22.94 17.56
C SER A 40 -9.64 -22.92 17.83
N CYS A 41 -8.84 -22.21 17.02
CA CYS A 41 -7.41 -22.06 17.27
C CYS A 41 -7.14 -21.00 18.34
N LEU A 42 -7.88 -19.88 18.31
CA LEU A 42 -7.78 -18.83 19.32
C LEU A 42 -8.07 -19.35 20.73
N SER A 43 -9.11 -20.18 20.90
CA SER A 43 -9.47 -20.72 22.21
C SER A 43 -8.43 -21.70 22.79
N LYS A 44 -7.55 -22.25 21.96
CA LYS A 44 -6.47 -23.17 22.36
C LYS A 44 -5.14 -22.46 22.63
N LEU A 45 -5.08 -21.13 22.46
CA LEU A 45 -3.86 -20.37 22.74
C LEU A 45 -3.55 -20.43 24.24
N GLN A 46 -2.35 -20.90 24.57
CA GLN A 46 -1.87 -20.97 25.96
C GLN A 46 -1.59 -19.58 26.56
N ARG A 47 -1.22 -18.63 25.71
CA ARG A 47 -0.97 -17.23 26.08
C ARG A 47 -1.98 -16.35 25.36
N LYS A 48 -2.50 -15.33 26.04
CA LYS A 48 -3.37 -14.29 25.45
C LYS A 48 -2.55 -13.31 24.61
N GLN A 49 -1.84 -13.82 23.61
CA GLN A 49 -0.99 -13.07 22.69
C GLN A 49 -1.17 -13.62 21.28
N CYS A 50 -1.12 -12.72 20.30
CA CYS A 50 -1.07 -13.10 18.90
C CYS A 50 0.20 -13.95 18.63
N PRO A 51 0.10 -15.13 17.99
CA PRO A 51 1.25 -15.99 17.76
C PRO A 51 2.26 -15.45 16.72
N PHE A 52 1.88 -14.42 15.95
CA PHE A 52 2.70 -13.86 14.87
C PHE A 52 3.49 -12.63 15.31
N ASP A 53 2.84 -11.69 16.00
CA ASP A 53 3.44 -10.40 16.40
C ASP A 53 3.51 -10.20 17.92
N GLN A 54 3.03 -11.18 18.70
CA GLN A 54 3.04 -11.17 20.17
C GLN A 54 2.21 -10.05 20.81
N THR A 55 1.37 -9.36 20.03
CA THR A 55 0.42 -8.35 20.56
C THR A 55 -0.51 -9.01 21.57
N VAL A 56 -0.66 -8.37 22.74
CA VAL A 56 -1.52 -8.89 23.81
C VAL A 56 -2.99 -8.84 23.40
N ILE A 57 -3.71 -9.92 23.63
CA ILE A 57 -5.15 -10.06 23.40
C ILE A 57 -5.85 -9.73 24.72
N ASN A 58 -6.27 -8.47 24.87
CA ASN A 58 -6.89 -7.98 26.11
C ASN A 58 -8.38 -8.33 26.25
N ILE A 59 -9.00 -8.74 25.14
CA ILE A 59 -10.44 -9.00 25.05
C ILE A 59 -10.69 -10.51 25.07
N ASP A 60 -11.78 -10.93 25.71
CA ASP A 60 -12.22 -12.32 25.61
C ASP A 60 -12.60 -12.65 24.16
N ILE A 61 -12.03 -13.72 23.62
CA ILE A 61 -12.29 -14.24 22.27
C ILE A 61 -13.78 -14.45 22.03
N ASN A 62 -14.56 -14.76 23.06
CA ASN A 62 -16.00 -14.93 22.94
C ASN A 62 -16.77 -13.62 22.72
N GLN A 63 -16.18 -12.48 23.07
CA GLN A 63 -16.75 -11.15 22.86
C GLN A 63 -16.35 -10.53 21.51
N LEU A 64 -15.32 -11.09 20.85
CA LEU A 64 -14.90 -10.64 19.54
C LEU A 64 -15.87 -11.12 18.44
N PRO A 65 -16.32 -10.22 17.55
CA PRO A 65 -17.18 -10.59 16.46
C PRO A 65 -16.43 -11.39 15.40
N GLU A 66 -17.17 -12.26 14.73
CA GLU A 66 -16.68 -13.04 13.60
C GLU A 66 -16.57 -12.15 12.36
N ASN A 67 -15.56 -12.43 11.54
CA ASN A 67 -15.32 -11.71 10.30
C ASN A 67 -16.23 -12.24 9.18
N TYR A 68 -17.44 -11.68 9.11
CA TYR A 68 -18.43 -12.03 8.10
C TYR A 68 -17.99 -11.67 6.67
N ALA A 69 -17.15 -10.64 6.53
CA ALA A 69 -16.58 -10.26 5.25
C ALA A 69 -15.70 -11.37 4.65
N LEU A 70 -15.02 -12.19 5.47
CA LEU A 70 -14.31 -13.40 5.03
C LEU A 70 -15.25 -14.60 4.87
N LEU A 71 -16.20 -14.80 5.79
CA LEU A 71 -17.12 -15.94 5.72
C LEU A 71 -17.93 -15.97 4.43
N GLN A 72 -18.41 -14.83 3.93
CA GLN A 72 -19.14 -14.77 2.68
C GLN A 72 -18.29 -15.11 1.44
N LEU A 73 -16.95 -15.04 1.53
CA LEU A 73 -16.03 -15.37 0.43
C LEU A 73 -15.83 -16.88 0.31
N VAL A 74 -15.89 -17.59 1.43
CA VAL A 74 -15.82 -19.07 1.51
C VAL A 74 -17.21 -19.74 1.40
N GLY A 75 -18.24 -19.00 0.97
CA GLY A 75 -19.61 -19.52 0.82
C GLY A 75 -20.36 -19.72 2.14
N GLY A 76 -19.85 -19.17 3.24
CA GLY A 76 -20.49 -19.21 4.54
C GLY A 76 -21.78 -18.38 4.61
N LYS A 77 -22.76 -18.86 5.36
CA LYS A 77 -23.99 -18.11 5.64
C LYS A 77 -23.70 -16.99 6.63
N VAL A 78 -23.85 -15.75 6.19
CA VAL A 78 -23.87 -14.57 7.06
C VAL A 78 -25.30 -14.37 7.56
N PRO A 79 -25.53 -14.09 8.86
CA PRO A 79 -26.87 -13.83 9.37
C PRO A 79 -27.53 -12.63 8.68
N ASP A 80 -28.76 -12.81 8.16
CA ASP A 80 -29.52 -11.74 7.50
C ASP A 80 -29.86 -10.58 8.44
N LYS A 81 -30.02 -10.89 9.74
CA LYS A 81 -30.28 -9.89 10.77
C LYS A 81 -29.00 -9.65 11.58
N PRO A 82 -28.57 -8.38 11.70
CA PRO A 82 -27.48 -8.06 12.61
C PRO A 82 -27.87 -8.39 14.05
N PRO A 83 -26.90 -8.76 14.91
CA PRO A 83 -27.16 -8.95 16.33
C PRO A 83 -27.71 -7.66 16.94
N SER A 84 -28.59 -7.75 17.95
CA SER A 84 -29.20 -6.58 18.59
C SER A 84 -28.23 -5.77 19.46
N ALA A 85 -27.09 -6.36 19.82
CA ALA A 85 -26.01 -5.71 20.55
C ALA A 85 -24.68 -6.42 20.26
N ILE A 86 -23.58 -5.68 20.38
CA ILE A 86 -22.21 -6.21 20.38
C ILE A 86 -21.58 -5.80 21.72
N PRO A 87 -20.99 -6.73 22.51
CA PRO A 87 -20.61 -6.47 23.91
C PRO A 87 -19.69 -5.26 24.14
N LEU A 88 -18.92 -4.86 23.12
CA LEU A 88 -17.86 -3.86 23.21
C LEU A 88 -18.18 -2.56 22.45
N VAL A 89 -19.38 -2.44 21.90
CA VAL A 89 -19.81 -1.26 21.15
C VAL A 89 -20.90 -0.55 21.95
N SER A 90 -20.74 0.75 22.16
CA SER A 90 -21.72 1.57 22.88
C SER A 90 -23.05 1.61 22.12
N LYS A 91 -24.17 1.86 22.82
CA LYS A 91 -25.49 1.97 22.17
C LYS A 91 -25.55 3.11 21.16
N GLU A 92 -24.83 4.20 21.43
CA GLU A 92 -24.76 5.39 20.58
C GLU A 92 -23.98 5.10 19.29
N ASP A 93 -22.88 4.35 19.40
CA ASP A 93 -22.01 4.02 18.26
C ASP A 93 -22.48 2.81 17.46
N PHE A 94 -23.46 2.07 17.98
CA PHE A 94 -23.93 0.81 17.40
C PHE A 94 -24.35 0.94 15.93
N LYS A 95 -25.02 2.05 15.60
CA LYS A 95 -25.43 2.36 14.22
C LYS A 95 -24.21 2.50 13.29
N TYR A 96 -23.20 3.27 13.69
CA TYR A 96 -22.00 3.52 12.89
C TYR A 96 -21.16 2.25 12.71
N TYR A 97 -21.08 1.42 13.75
CA TYR A 97 -20.45 0.10 13.66
C TYR A 97 -21.12 -0.77 12.59
N LEU A 98 -22.46 -0.83 12.60
CA LEU A 98 -23.23 -1.64 11.65
C LEU A 98 -23.06 -1.17 10.20
N GLU A 99 -23.10 0.15 10.00
CA GLU A 99 -22.89 0.77 8.69
C GLU A 99 -21.47 0.48 8.17
N THR A 100 -20.45 0.69 9.02
CA THR A 100 -19.05 0.40 8.67
C THR A 100 -18.85 -1.07 8.33
N LYS A 101 -19.40 -1.97 9.16
CA LYS A 101 -19.34 -3.42 8.93
C LYS A 101 -19.95 -3.79 7.59
N LYS A 102 -21.13 -3.25 7.27
CA LYS A 102 -21.81 -3.50 5.99
C LYS A 102 -20.95 -3.03 4.80
N CYS A 103 -20.35 -1.84 4.88
CA CYS A 103 -19.45 -1.35 3.84
C CYS A 103 -18.24 -2.27 3.64
N LEU A 104 -17.65 -2.81 4.72
CA LEU A 104 -16.54 -3.77 4.61
C LEU A 104 -16.97 -5.10 3.97
N GLU A 105 -18.16 -5.58 4.29
CA GLU A 105 -18.74 -6.78 3.66
C GLU A 105 -18.99 -6.54 2.16
N GLU A 106 -19.55 -5.39 1.77
CA GLU A 106 -19.74 -5.03 0.35
C GLU A 106 -18.40 -4.93 -0.39
N LEU A 107 -17.40 -4.28 0.21
CA LEU A 107 -16.07 -4.16 -0.39
C LEU A 107 -15.36 -5.52 -0.54
N ALA A 108 -15.51 -6.42 0.44
CA ALA A 108 -14.92 -7.75 0.37
C ALA A 108 -15.37 -8.55 -0.87
N LEU A 109 -16.56 -8.29 -1.42
CA LEU A 109 -17.04 -8.98 -2.63
C LEU A 109 -16.14 -8.76 -3.84
N PHE A 110 -15.38 -7.65 -3.91
CA PHE A 110 -14.37 -7.43 -4.95
C PHE A 110 -13.15 -8.35 -4.85
N LEU A 111 -12.99 -9.07 -3.72
CA LEU A 111 -11.98 -10.11 -3.53
C LEU A 111 -12.47 -11.50 -3.94
N LYS A 112 -13.76 -11.68 -4.25
CA LYS A 112 -14.22 -12.94 -4.83
C LYS A 112 -13.45 -13.15 -6.13
N SER A 113 -12.65 -14.21 -6.20
CA SER A 113 -12.15 -14.65 -7.49
C SER A 113 -13.38 -14.91 -8.35
N PRO A 114 -13.52 -14.28 -9.52
CA PRO A 114 -14.52 -14.74 -10.44
C PRO A 114 -14.17 -16.21 -10.72
N GLY A 115 -15.18 -17.07 -10.62
CA GLY A 115 -15.00 -18.50 -10.77
C GLY A 115 -14.35 -18.83 -12.12
N THR A 116 -13.87 -20.06 -12.23
CA THR A 116 -13.38 -20.60 -13.50
C THR A 116 -14.57 -20.86 -14.42
N LEU A 117 -14.87 -19.93 -15.33
CA LEU A 117 -15.67 -20.24 -16.51
C LEU A 117 -14.72 -20.91 -17.52
N ASN A 118 -14.88 -22.21 -17.75
CA ASN A 118 -14.11 -22.99 -18.71
C ASN A 118 -12.58 -23.01 -18.50
N GLY A 119 -12.10 -23.07 -17.25
CA GLY A 119 -10.66 -23.22 -16.98
C GLY A 119 -9.82 -21.95 -17.21
N ILE A 120 -10.44 -20.81 -17.58
CA ILE A 120 -9.77 -19.53 -17.75
C ILE A 120 -9.91 -18.72 -16.45
N PRO A 121 -8.81 -18.31 -15.79
CA PRO A 121 -8.88 -17.39 -14.68
C PRO A 121 -9.45 -16.06 -15.18
N GLN A 122 -10.65 -15.70 -14.74
CA GLN A 122 -11.13 -14.35 -14.97
C GLN A 122 -10.28 -13.38 -14.14
N ASN A 123 -9.82 -12.31 -14.78
CA ASN A 123 -9.09 -11.26 -14.09
C ASN A 123 -10.00 -10.64 -13.03
N THR A 124 -9.52 -10.65 -11.78
CA THR A 124 -10.07 -9.85 -10.69
C THR A 124 -10.14 -8.38 -11.12
N VAL A 125 -11.26 -7.71 -10.81
CA VAL A 125 -11.47 -6.28 -11.14
C VAL A 125 -10.39 -5.38 -10.55
N LEU A 126 -9.86 -5.76 -9.38
CA LEU A 126 -8.87 -4.99 -8.65
C LEU A 126 -7.44 -5.45 -8.96
N SER A 127 -6.50 -4.51 -9.02
CA SER A 127 -5.06 -4.82 -9.10
C SER A 127 -4.56 -5.50 -7.82
N ARG A 128 -3.46 -6.26 -7.91
CA ARG A 128 -2.85 -6.90 -6.71
C ARG A 128 -2.56 -5.92 -5.56
N PRO A 129 -2.00 -4.71 -5.79
CA PRO A 129 -1.83 -3.72 -4.71
C PRO A 129 -3.15 -3.31 -4.05
N MET A 130 -4.22 -3.19 -4.82
CA MET A 130 -5.55 -2.85 -4.31
C MET A 130 -6.14 -3.99 -3.48
N GLN A 131 -6.06 -5.23 -3.99
CA GLN A 131 -6.51 -6.43 -3.27
C GLN A 131 -5.80 -6.56 -1.92
N LYS A 132 -4.46 -6.42 -1.88
CA LYS A 132 -3.70 -6.50 -0.62
C LYS A 132 -4.16 -5.47 0.41
N LYS A 133 -4.43 -4.23 -0.02
CA LYS A 133 -4.95 -3.18 0.87
C LYS A 133 -6.36 -3.48 1.35
N LEU A 134 -7.21 -3.99 0.46
CA LEU A 134 -8.57 -4.39 0.81
C LEU A 134 -8.60 -5.56 1.79
N VAL A 135 -7.78 -6.60 1.59
CA VAL A 135 -7.58 -7.71 2.55
C VAL A 135 -7.14 -7.17 3.92
N THR A 136 -6.21 -6.22 3.93
CA THR A 136 -5.76 -5.57 5.18
C THR A 136 -6.92 -4.85 5.87
N LEU A 137 -7.77 -4.15 5.10
CA LEU A 137 -8.90 -3.38 5.62
C LEU A 137 -9.97 -4.28 6.26
N ILE A 138 -10.36 -5.37 5.58
CA ILE A 138 -11.40 -6.27 6.07
C ILE A 138 -10.94 -7.10 7.28
N ASN A 139 -9.63 -7.21 7.51
CA ASN A 139 -9.06 -7.86 8.70
C ASN A 139 -8.95 -6.92 9.92
N CYS A 140 -9.42 -5.68 9.83
CA CYS A 140 -9.41 -4.76 10.96
C CYS A 140 -10.55 -5.08 11.95
N GLN A 141 -10.21 -5.27 13.23
CA GLN A 141 -11.19 -5.55 14.29
C GLN A 141 -11.82 -4.25 14.82
N LEU A 142 -13.01 -3.90 14.33
CA LEU A 142 -13.66 -2.60 14.59
C LEU A 142 -14.10 -2.37 16.03
N VAL A 143 -14.28 -3.43 16.83
CA VAL A 143 -14.62 -3.27 18.26
C VAL A 143 -13.42 -2.80 19.08
N GLU A 144 -12.20 -2.97 18.57
CA GLU A 144 -10.96 -2.55 19.21
C GLU A 144 -10.49 -1.18 18.69
N GLU A 145 -9.95 -0.34 19.57
CA GLU A 145 -9.41 0.97 19.19
C GLU A 145 -8.23 0.86 18.21
N GLU A 146 -7.31 -0.08 18.47
CA GLU A 146 -6.18 -0.36 17.57
C GLU A 146 -6.67 -0.81 16.18
N GLY A 147 -7.70 -1.66 16.15
CA GLY A 147 -8.31 -2.12 14.91
C GLY A 147 -8.99 -0.98 14.14
N ARG A 148 -9.69 -0.06 14.81
CA ARG A 148 -10.25 1.15 14.17
C ARG A 148 -9.17 2.07 13.61
N THR A 149 -8.13 2.33 14.39
CA THR A 149 -7.00 3.18 13.97
C THR A 149 -6.32 2.62 12.71
N ARG A 150 -6.08 1.30 12.70
CA ARG A 150 -5.55 0.59 11.53
C ARG A 150 -6.51 0.62 10.35
N GLY A 151 -7.80 0.45 10.60
CA GLY A 151 -8.87 0.57 9.60
C GLY A 151 -8.82 1.91 8.89
N MET A 152 -8.74 3.02 9.64
CA MET A 152 -8.64 4.37 9.08
C MET A 152 -7.38 4.58 8.24
N ARG A 153 -6.21 4.13 8.72
CA ARG A 153 -4.95 4.20 7.94
C ARG A 153 -5.06 3.42 6.64
N THR A 154 -5.66 2.23 6.69
CA THR A 154 -5.81 1.36 5.53
C THR A 154 -6.82 1.92 4.53
N ALA A 155 -7.94 2.47 5.01
CA ALA A 155 -8.95 3.12 4.18
C ALA A 155 -8.36 4.32 3.41
N ARG A 156 -7.57 5.18 4.09
CA ARG A 156 -6.82 6.26 3.43
C ARG A 156 -5.89 5.69 2.35
N SER A 157 -5.12 4.66 2.68
CA SER A 157 -4.17 4.05 1.75
C SER A 157 -4.86 3.40 0.54
N LEU A 158 -6.08 2.86 0.72
CA LEU A 158 -6.93 2.37 -0.35
C LEU A 158 -7.36 3.52 -1.27
N GLY A 159 -7.82 4.64 -0.70
CA GLY A 159 -8.19 5.85 -1.45
C GLY A 159 -7.03 6.43 -2.27
N GLU A 160 -5.85 6.59 -1.66
CA GLU A 160 -4.63 7.05 -2.36
C GLU A 160 -4.26 6.11 -3.51
N ARG A 161 -4.40 4.80 -3.31
CA ARG A 161 -4.16 3.83 -4.38
C ARG A 161 -5.21 3.95 -5.48
N SER A 162 -6.48 4.15 -5.15
CA SER A 162 -7.56 4.30 -6.14
C SER A 162 -7.32 5.51 -7.03
N VAL A 163 -6.93 6.65 -6.45
CA VAL A 163 -6.55 7.84 -7.24
C VAL A 163 -5.38 7.53 -8.17
N THR A 164 -4.37 6.81 -7.69
CA THR A 164 -3.21 6.42 -8.51
C THR A 164 -3.63 5.51 -9.68
N GLU A 165 -4.47 4.50 -9.44
CA GLU A 165 -4.99 3.62 -10.50
C GLU A 165 -5.76 4.42 -11.55
N LEU A 166 -6.61 5.36 -11.13
CA LEU A 166 -7.36 6.23 -12.05
C LEU A 166 -6.44 7.13 -12.87
N ILE A 167 -5.38 7.69 -12.28
CA ILE A 167 -4.36 8.47 -13.01
C ILE A 167 -3.68 7.60 -14.05
N LEU A 168 -3.28 6.38 -13.69
CA LEU A 168 -2.60 5.45 -14.60
C LEU A 168 -3.49 5.05 -15.79
N GLN A 169 -4.81 4.91 -15.59
CA GLN A 169 -5.74 4.62 -16.70
C GLN A 169 -5.81 5.75 -17.73
N HIS A 170 -5.63 7.01 -17.32
CA HIS A 170 -5.65 8.16 -18.22
C HIS A 170 -4.25 8.54 -18.74
N GLN A 171 -3.20 7.89 -18.24
CA GLN A 171 -1.83 8.20 -18.61
C GLN A 171 -1.42 7.41 -19.85
N ASN A 172 -1.01 8.12 -20.92
CA ASN A 172 -0.47 7.48 -22.11
C ASN A 172 0.98 7.01 -21.86
N PRO A 173 1.25 5.69 -21.83
CA PRO A 173 2.59 5.18 -21.51
C PRO A 173 3.61 5.46 -22.63
N GLN A 174 3.19 5.55 -23.89
CA GLN A 174 4.08 5.84 -25.02
C GLN A 174 4.63 7.28 -24.98
N GLN A 175 3.89 8.22 -24.38
CA GLN A 175 4.28 9.63 -24.29
C GLN A 175 4.84 10.03 -22.92
N LEU A 176 4.91 9.10 -21.95
CA LEU A 176 5.32 9.41 -20.58
C LEU A 176 6.68 10.11 -20.50
N SER A 177 7.70 9.53 -21.14
CA SER A 177 9.05 10.10 -21.16
C SER A 177 9.10 11.45 -21.86
N ALA A 178 8.35 11.61 -22.97
CA ALA A 178 8.29 12.87 -23.70
C ALA A 178 7.68 13.99 -22.85
N ASN A 179 6.57 13.69 -22.15
CA ASN A 179 5.88 14.62 -21.25
C ASN A 179 6.75 14.99 -20.05
N LEU A 180 7.45 14.02 -19.46
CA LEU A 180 8.40 14.27 -18.38
C LEU A 180 9.49 15.26 -18.82
N TRP A 181 10.15 14.99 -19.95
CA TRP A 181 11.24 15.84 -20.42
C TRP A 181 10.76 17.21 -20.91
N ALA A 182 9.55 17.30 -21.48
CA ALA A 182 8.92 18.59 -21.77
C ALA A 182 8.69 19.41 -20.50
N ALA A 183 8.19 18.79 -19.43
CA ALA A 183 7.97 19.45 -18.14
C ALA A 183 9.28 19.90 -17.46
N VAL A 184 10.36 19.14 -17.60
CA VAL A 184 11.70 19.53 -17.13
C VAL A 184 12.22 20.73 -17.92
N ARG A 185 12.13 20.70 -19.26
CA ARG A 185 12.58 21.80 -20.12
C ARG A 185 11.78 23.09 -19.93
N ALA A 186 10.47 23.00 -19.73
CA ALA A 186 9.60 24.14 -19.43
C ALA A 186 10.01 24.88 -18.13
N ARG A 187 10.77 24.23 -17.25
CA ARG A 187 11.32 24.80 -16.01
C ARG A 187 12.73 25.38 -16.18
N GLY A 188 13.22 25.52 -17.41
CA GLY A 188 14.59 25.94 -17.72
C GLY A 188 15.65 24.93 -17.28
N CYS A 189 15.24 23.67 -17.09
CA CYS A 189 16.09 22.59 -16.61
C CYS A 189 16.32 21.55 -17.71
N GLN A 190 17.33 20.70 -17.55
CA GLN A 190 17.62 19.65 -18.53
C GLN A 190 18.24 18.42 -17.87
N PHE A 191 17.91 17.25 -18.41
CA PHE A 191 18.60 15.98 -18.15
C PHE A 191 19.29 15.56 -19.45
N LEU A 192 20.59 15.27 -19.38
CA LEU A 192 21.44 15.03 -20.56
C LEU A 192 21.60 13.55 -20.93
N GLY A 193 20.83 12.67 -20.28
CA GLY A 193 21.04 11.23 -20.34
C GLY A 193 21.97 10.74 -19.22
N PRO A 194 21.92 9.44 -18.86
CA PRO A 194 22.58 8.95 -17.64
C PRO A 194 24.07 9.26 -17.56
N ALA A 195 24.87 8.88 -18.57
CA ALA A 195 26.32 9.03 -18.55
C ALA A 195 26.77 10.50 -18.55
N MET A 196 26.19 11.32 -19.43
CA MET A 196 26.57 12.73 -19.53
C MET A 196 26.13 13.52 -18.30
N GLN A 197 24.96 13.21 -17.72
CA GLN A 197 24.48 13.84 -16.50
C GLN A 197 25.40 13.53 -15.32
N GLU A 198 25.82 12.27 -15.18
CA GLU A 198 26.74 11.83 -14.12
C GLU A 198 28.06 12.61 -14.17
N GLU A 199 28.69 12.70 -15.34
CA GLU A 199 29.96 13.43 -15.51
C GLU A 199 29.82 14.93 -15.24
N VAL A 200 28.70 15.55 -15.62
CA VAL A 200 28.41 16.94 -15.27
C VAL A 200 28.33 17.12 -13.76
N LEU A 201 27.62 16.24 -13.06
CA LEU A 201 27.48 16.32 -11.60
C LEU A 201 28.82 16.11 -10.89
N LYS A 202 29.66 15.17 -11.34
CA LYS A 202 31.02 14.97 -10.82
C LYS A 202 31.89 16.21 -11.00
N LEU A 203 31.85 16.84 -12.18
CA LEU A 203 32.61 18.06 -12.46
C LEU A 203 32.15 19.25 -11.61
N ILE A 204 30.84 19.38 -11.36
CA ILE A 204 30.30 20.41 -10.47
C ILE A 204 30.74 20.17 -9.04
N LEU A 205 30.68 18.91 -8.57
CA LEU A 205 31.16 18.53 -7.24
C LEU A 205 32.64 18.88 -7.07
N LEU A 206 33.50 18.46 -8.01
CA LEU A 206 34.93 18.75 -8.01
C LEU A 206 35.26 20.25 -7.89
N THR A 207 34.39 21.13 -8.40
CA THR A 207 34.61 22.59 -8.33
C THR A 207 34.09 23.26 -7.08
N LEU A 208 33.17 22.63 -6.36
CA LEU A 208 32.46 23.24 -5.24
C LEU A 208 32.69 22.48 -3.92
N GLU A 209 33.37 21.33 -3.97
CA GLU A 209 33.65 20.49 -2.79
C GLU A 209 34.49 21.18 -1.72
N ASP A 210 35.34 22.13 -2.13
CA ASP A 210 36.20 22.93 -1.25
C ASP A 210 35.49 24.17 -0.69
N GLY A 211 34.22 24.37 -1.00
CA GLY A 211 33.44 25.55 -0.59
C GLY A 211 33.66 26.78 -1.48
N SER A 212 34.30 26.63 -2.64
CA SER A 212 34.52 27.72 -3.59
C SER A 212 33.21 28.38 -4.04
N ALA A 213 33.16 29.71 -3.95
CA ALA A 213 32.02 30.51 -4.43
C ALA A 213 32.22 30.90 -5.91
N LEU A 214 31.62 30.13 -6.83
CA LEU A 214 31.71 30.38 -8.26
C LEU A 214 30.44 31.02 -8.82
N SER A 215 30.60 32.04 -9.67
CA SER A 215 29.48 32.54 -10.46
C SER A 215 28.97 31.46 -11.43
N ARG A 216 27.68 31.49 -11.76
CA ARG A 216 27.06 30.57 -12.74
C ARG A 216 27.84 30.52 -14.06
N LYS A 217 28.31 31.67 -14.55
CA LYS A 217 29.08 31.77 -15.80
C LYS A 217 30.42 31.04 -15.73
N VAL A 218 31.11 31.13 -14.58
CA VAL A 218 32.41 30.47 -14.37
C VAL A 218 32.24 28.97 -14.25
N LEU A 219 31.28 28.52 -13.43
CA LEU A 219 30.98 27.10 -13.25
C LEU A 219 30.59 26.43 -14.58
N VAL A 220 29.65 27.03 -15.33
CA VAL A 220 29.21 26.50 -16.62
C VAL A 220 30.37 26.41 -17.62
N ARG A 221 31.24 27.43 -17.66
CA ARG A 221 32.39 27.43 -18.57
C ARG A 221 33.36 26.30 -18.22
N PHE A 222 33.67 26.12 -16.94
CA PHE A 222 34.55 25.06 -16.47
C PHE A 222 34.04 23.68 -16.87
N VAL A 223 32.76 23.40 -16.60
CA VAL A 223 32.16 22.09 -16.88
C VAL A 223 32.18 21.81 -18.39
N VAL A 224 31.78 22.78 -19.23
CA VAL A 224 31.78 22.61 -20.69
C VAL A 224 33.18 22.30 -21.22
N GLN A 225 34.22 22.98 -20.73
CA GLN A 225 35.59 22.77 -21.20
C GLN A 225 36.10 21.36 -20.91
N ARG A 226 35.72 20.77 -19.77
CA ARG A 226 36.14 19.41 -19.40
C ARG A 226 35.27 18.31 -19.99
N LEU A 227 34.01 18.62 -20.27
CA LEU A 227 33.04 17.65 -20.80
C LEU A 227 33.08 17.51 -22.32
N ALA A 228 33.33 18.62 -23.06
CA ALA A 228 33.27 18.64 -24.52
C ALA A 228 34.17 17.60 -25.24
N PRO A 229 35.39 17.26 -24.75
CA PRO A 229 36.22 16.22 -25.38
C PRO A 229 35.56 14.83 -25.41
N HIS A 230 34.71 14.52 -24.43
CA HIS A 230 34.07 13.22 -24.29
C HIS A 230 32.61 13.24 -24.77
N PHE A 231 31.95 14.40 -24.69
CA PHE A 231 30.56 14.60 -25.12
C PHE A 231 30.47 15.86 -26.01
N PRO A 232 30.67 15.71 -27.34
CA PRO A 232 30.68 16.85 -28.28
C PRO A 232 29.41 17.70 -28.29
N GLN A 233 28.27 17.12 -27.87
CA GLN A 233 26.98 17.79 -27.72
C GLN A 233 26.88 18.71 -26.49
N ALA A 234 27.93 18.79 -25.65
CA ALA A 234 27.97 19.68 -24.50
C ALA A 234 27.98 21.15 -24.93
N SER A 235 27.07 21.95 -24.36
CA SER A 235 26.96 23.37 -24.66
C SER A 235 26.78 24.18 -23.39
N LYS A 236 27.15 25.47 -23.42
CA LYS A 236 26.92 26.39 -22.29
C LYS A 236 25.45 26.44 -21.88
N THR A 237 24.54 26.37 -22.84
CA THR A 237 23.10 26.38 -22.61
C THR A 237 22.63 25.10 -21.90
N SER A 238 23.00 23.93 -22.43
CA SER A 238 22.57 22.64 -21.87
C SER A 238 23.15 22.40 -20.46
N ILE A 239 24.43 22.74 -20.23
CA ILE A 239 25.03 22.71 -18.89
C ILE A 239 24.42 23.77 -17.98
N GLY A 240 24.13 24.96 -18.50
CA GLY A 240 23.42 26.01 -17.77
C GLY A 240 22.05 25.58 -17.26
N HIS A 241 21.33 24.74 -18.01
CA HIS A 241 20.07 24.13 -17.58
C HIS A 241 20.26 23.01 -16.53
N VAL A 242 21.37 22.27 -16.55
CA VAL A 242 21.70 21.33 -15.48
C VAL A 242 22.02 22.07 -14.18
N VAL A 243 22.80 23.15 -14.23
CA VAL A 243 23.04 24.02 -13.07
C VAL A 243 21.73 24.64 -12.57
N GLN A 244 20.81 25.00 -13.47
CA GLN A 244 19.47 25.47 -13.08
C GLN A 244 18.68 24.40 -12.34
N LEU A 245 18.80 23.13 -12.73
CA LEU A 245 18.15 22.01 -12.07
C LEU A 245 18.63 21.86 -10.62
N LEU A 246 19.95 21.93 -10.41
CA LEU A 246 20.54 21.90 -9.06
C LEU A 246 20.10 23.09 -8.22
N TYR A 247 20.14 24.31 -8.78
CA TYR A 247 19.67 25.51 -8.08
C TYR A 247 18.19 25.40 -7.64
N ARG A 248 17.35 24.74 -8.44
CA ARG A 248 15.94 24.51 -8.08
C ARG A 248 15.75 23.42 -7.01
N ALA A 249 16.76 22.59 -6.80
CA ALA A 249 16.74 21.56 -5.77
C ALA A 249 17.06 22.11 -4.36
N SER A 250 17.25 23.44 -4.24
CA SER A 250 17.69 24.16 -3.04
C SER A 250 19.11 23.74 -2.63
#